data_AF-A0A2D7REX8-F1
#
_entry.id   AF-A0A2D7REX8-F1
#
_cell.length_a   1.000
_cell.length_b   1.000
_cell.length_c   1.000
_cell.angle_alpha   90.00
_cell.angle_beta   90.00
_cell.angle_gamma   90.00
#
_symmetry.space_group_name_H-M   'P 1'
#
loop_
_entity.id
_entity.type
_entity.pdbx_description
1 polymer ?
#
loop_
_entity_poly.entity_id
_entity_poly.type
_entity_poly.pdbx_seq_one_letter_code
_entity_poly.pdbx_strand_id
1 'polypeptide(L)'
;MCRVLVYLGGNELLENLIIKPKVSLVNQTLYHRYGTILNLAGFGFSAWNNDFKCPLIYKSLNLSFFDRNLESICKTYKATSVLAHIRGVSLNTTSQVNRSNIHPFLDSHETISFAHNGFLHHLDEMKKSLMKYIKNQYFNEIHGTTDSEW
;
A
#
# COMPACT_ATOMS: atom_id res chain seq x y z
N MET A 1 7.44 -1.79 10.16
CA MET A 1 6.21 -1.39 10.86
C MET A 1 5.37 -0.79 9.77
N CYS A 2 4.24 -1.39 9.42
CA CYS A 2 3.43 -0.85 8.33
C CYS A 2 2.62 0.36 8.81
N ARG A 3 2.23 1.22 7.87
CA ARG A 3 1.36 2.36 8.11
C ARG A 3 0.33 2.46 7.01
N VAL A 4 -0.89 2.82 7.39
CA VAL A 4 -1.98 3.04 6.45
C VAL A 4 -2.52 4.45 6.64
N LEU A 5 -2.86 5.10 5.55
CA LEU A 5 -3.63 6.33 5.50
C LEU A 5 -4.85 6.06 4.63
N VAL A 6 -6.02 6.44 5.16
CA VAL A 6 -7.28 6.40 4.43
C VAL A 6 -7.85 7.81 4.42
N TYR A 7 -8.32 8.25 3.26
CA TYR A 7 -9.05 9.50 3.10
C TYR A 7 -10.32 9.22 2.31
N LEU A 8 -11.43 9.81 2.75
CA LEU A 8 -12.69 9.85 2.02
C LEU A 8 -13.35 11.19 2.32
N GLY A 9 -13.52 12.03 1.30
CA GLY A 9 -14.02 13.38 1.49
C GLY A 9 -14.08 14.21 0.21
N GLY A 10 -13.94 15.52 0.38
CA GLY A 10 -13.91 16.47 -0.73
C GLY A 10 -12.66 16.31 -1.60
N ASN A 11 -12.63 17.01 -2.73
CA ASN A 11 -11.52 16.95 -3.68
C ASN A 11 -10.26 17.63 -3.10
N GLU A 12 -9.34 16.85 -2.55
CA GLU A 12 -8.16 17.31 -1.81
C GLU A 12 -6.87 16.94 -2.56
N LEU A 13 -5.86 17.80 -2.48
CA LEU A 13 -4.56 17.56 -3.10
C LEU A 13 -3.82 16.43 -2.36
N LEU A 14 -3.28 15.47 -3.09
CA LEU A 14 -2.54 14.34 -2.49
C LEU A 14 -1.38 14.81 -1.62
N GLU A 15 -0.70 15.92 -1.97
CA GLU A 15 0.36 16.51 -1.16
C GLU A 15 -0.09 16.89 0.25
N ASN A 16 -1.32 17.39 0.39
CA ASN A 16 -1.90 17.80 1.68
C ASN A 16 -2.22 16.58 2.57
N LEU A 17 -2.39 15.40 1.98
CA LEU A 17 -2.68 14.15 2.68
C LEU A 17 -1.41 13.34 2.97
N ILE A 18 -0.52 13.21 1.98
CA ILE A 18 0.59 12.25 2.00
C ILE A 18 1.91 12.87 2.49
N ILE A 19 2.16 14.15 2.19
CA ILE A 19 3.49 14.78 2.34
C ILE A 19 3.51 15.87 3.41
N LYS A 20 2.63 16.88 3.29
CA LYS A 20 2.63 18.09 4.12
C LYS A 20 2.26 17.90 5.60
N PRO A 21 1.45 16.92 6.03
CA PRO A 21 1.11 16.81 7.44
C PRO A 21 2.36 16.71 8.33
N LYS A 22 2.33 17.33 9.51
CA LYS A 22 3.48 17.34 10.43
C LYS A 22 3.97 15.92 10.77
N VAL A 23 3.04 14.97 10.89
CA VAL A 23 3.29 13.53 11.05
C VAL A 23 2.79 12.80 9.80
N SER A 24 3.27 13.23 8.63
CA SER A 24 2.85 12.68 7.33
C SER A 24 3.19 11.21 7.20
N LEU A 25 2.46 10.54 6.31
CA LEU A 25 2.74 9.14 6.00
C LEU A 25 4.19 9.00 5.55
N VAL A 26 4.66 9.86 4.63
CA VAL A 26 6.06 9.87 4.16
C VAL A 26 7.05 10.03 5.32
N ASN A 27 6.83 10.95 6.27
CA ASN A 27 7.76 11.14 7.40
C ASN A 27 7.79 9.95 8.37
N GLN A 28 6.71 9.17 8.44
CA GLN A 28 6.65 7.95 9.24
C GLN A 28 7.53 6.82 8.68
N THR A 29 8.09 6.96 7.47
CA THR A 29 9.16 6.08 6.99
C THR A 29 10.47 6.28 7.76
N LEU A 30 10.76 7.50 8.21
CA LEU A 30 12.03 7.84 8.87
C LEU A 30 11.94 7.77 10.40
N TYR A 31 10.82 8.19 10.98
CA TYR A 31 10.66 8.33 12.43
C TYR A 31 9.51 7.47 12.95
N HIS A 32 9.80 6.20 13.23
CA HIS A 32 8.87 5.32 13.91
C HIS A 32 8.93 5.52 15.44
N ARG A 33 7.81 6.00 16.01
CA ARG A 33 7.64 6.29 17.45
C ARG A 33 7.83 5.08 18.41
N TYR A 34 7.89 3.85 17.92
CA TYR A 34 7.74 2.64 18.76
C TYR A 34 8.83 1.56 18.60
N GLY A 35 10.01 1.88 18.04
CA GLY A 35 11.15 0.96 18.04
C GLY A 35 11.09 -0.19 17.00
N THR A 36 12.27 -0.78 16.81
CA THR A 36 12.75 -1.63 15.69
C THR A 36 12.79 -0.97 14.31
N ILE A 37 14.02 -0.86 13.78
CA ILE A 37 14.30 -0.56 12.36
C ILE A 37 13.69 -1.71 11.56
N LEU A 38 12.58 -1.45 10.88
CA LEU A 38 12.02 -2.40 9.92
C LEU A 38 12.39 -1.89 8.54
N ASN A 39 12.92 -2.78 7.70
CA ASN A 39 13.25 -2.43 6.33
C ASN A 39 11.97 -1.99 5.62
N LEU A 40 12.00 -0.76 5.11
CA LEU A 40 11.00 -0.27 4.19
C LEU A 40 11.04 -1.14 2.95
N ALA A 41 9.95 -1.85 2.71
CA ALA A 41 9.81 -2.77 1.59
C ALA A 41 8.94 -2.18 0.47
N GLY A 42 8.50 -0.94 0.63
CA GLY A 42 7.83 -0.17 -0.39
C GLY A 42 6.79 0.80 0.16
N PHE A 43 6.37 1.68 -0.72
CA PHE A 43 5.28 2.63 -0.53
C PHE A 43 4.34 2.54 -1.72
N GLY A 44 3.04 2.64 -1.47
CA GLY A 44 2.09 2.77 -2.55
C GLY A 44 0.80 3.45 -2.14
N PHE A 45 0.04 3.88 -3.14
CA PHE A 45 -1.31 4.38 -2.94
C PHE A 45 -2.19 4.07 -4.15
N SER A 46 -3.50 4.09 -3.89
CA SER A 46 -4.56 4.22 -4.87
C SER A 46 -5.36 5.48 -4.53
N ALA A 47 -5.73 6.26 -5.54
CA ALA A 47 -6.46 7.50 -5.35
C ALA A 47 -7.52 7.65 -6.44
N TRP A 48 -8.77 7.85 -6.05
CA TRP A 48 -9.86 8.15 -6.99
C TRP A 48 -10.19 9.63 -6.96
N ASN A 49 -10.67 10.12 -8.09
CA ASN A 49 -11.27 11.43 -8.22
C ASN A 49 -12.58 11.34 -9.03
N ASN A 50 -13.23 12.47 -9.27
CA ASN A 50 -14.49 12.49 -10.02
C ASN A 50 -14.28 12.60 -11.54
N ASP A 51 -13.04 12.77 -12.00
CA ASP A 51 -12.70 13.05 -13.39
C ASP A 51 -12.41 11.76 -14.18
N PHE A 52 -11.97 10.70 -13.49
CA PHE A 52 -11.59 9.43 -14.09
C PHE A 52 -12.37 8.26 -13.50
N LYS A 53 -12.62 7.24 -14.33
CA LYS A 53 -13.25 5.98 -13.88
C LYS A 53 -12.30 5.09 -13.10
N CYS A 54 -11.01 5.14 -13.44
CA CYS A 54 -9.96 4.33 -12.83
C CYS A 54 -9.17 5.17 -11.82
N PRO A 55 -8.68 4.56 -10.72
CA PRO A 55 -7.81 5.24 -9.79
C PRO A 55 -6.44 5.55 -10.39
N LEU A 56 -5.80 6.59 -9.86
CA LEU A 56 -4.36 6.71 -9.93
C LEU A 56 -3.72 5.70 -8.97
N ILE A 57 -2.89 4.81 -9.51
CA ILE A 57 -2.15 3.80 -8.74
C ILE A 57 -0.66 4.11 -8.80
N TYR A 58 -0.03 4.14 -7.63
CA TYR A 58 1.42 4.31 -7.52
C TYR A 58 1.99 3.28 -6.55
N LYS A 59 3.08 2.62 -6.94
CA LYS A 59 3.82 1.66 -6.11
C LYS A 59 5.31 1.79 -6.39
N SER A 60 6.10 2.02 -5.35
CA SER A 60 7.55 2.24 -5.43
C SER A 60 8.27 1.49 -4.31
N LEU A 61 9.42 0.89 -4.67
CA LEU A 61 10.36 0.31 -3.70
C LEU A 61 11.28 1.37 -3.09
N ASN A 62 11.32 2.58 -3.67
CA ASN A 62 12.15 3.66 -3.16
C ASN A 62 11.63 4.14 -1.80
N LEU A 63 12.54 4.73 -1.04
CA LEU A 63 12.16 5.51 0.14
C LEU A 63 11.31 6.70 -0.32
N SER A 64 10.03 6.70 0.07
CA SER A 64 9.07 7.74 -0.33
C SER A 64 9.55 9.18 -0.04
N PHE A 65 10.38 9.36 0.99
CA PHE A 65 10.99 10.64 1.32
C PHE A 65 11.90 11.21 0.21
N PHE A 66 12.59 10.35 -0.54
CA PHE A 66 13.50 10.75 -1.62
C PHE A 66 12.89 10.60 -3.02
N ASP A 67 11.62 10.19 -3.13
CA ASP A 67 10.99 9.89 -4.41
C ASP A 67 10.37 11.15 -5.04
N ARG A 68 11.12 11.78 -5.96
CA ARG A 68 10.67 13.01 -6.66
C ARG A 68 9.47 12.78 -7.56
N ASN A 69 9.26 11.56 -8.06
CA ASN A 69 8.09 11.24 -8.87
C ASN A 69 6.84 11.22 -7.98
N LEU A 70 6.95 10.63 -6.79
CA LEU A 70 5.88 10.69 -5.79
C LEU A 70 5.54 12.15 -5.44
N GLU A 71 6.55 12.98 -5.17
CA GLU A 71 6.36 14.40 -4.86
C GLU A 71 5.65 15.14 -6.01
N SER A 72 6.10 14.94 -7.25
CA SER A 72 5.51 15.58 -8.44
C SER A 72 4.05 15.18 -8.66
N ILE A 73 3.73 13.90 -8.45
CA ILE A 73 2.35 13.40 -8.55
C ILE A 73 1.49 14.01 -7.44
N CYS A 74 1.99 14.02 -6.21
CA CYS A 74 1.23 14.51 -5.07
C CYS A 74 0.88 16.00 -5.19
N LYS A 75 1.76 16.80 -5.79
CA LYS A 75 1.56 18.24 -6.01
C LYS A 75 0.51 18.60 -7.05
N THR A 76 0.15 17.66 -7.93
CA THR A 76 -0.71 17.94 -9.09
C THR A 76 -2.04 17.19 -9.03
N TYR A 77 -2.08 16.02 -8.41
CA TYR A 77 -3.27 15.19 -8.37
C TYR A 77 -4.16 15.48 -7.15
N LYS A 78 -5.46 15.68 -7.40
CA LYS A 78 -6.49 15.79 -6.36
C LYS A 78 -7.35 14.54 -6.33
N ALA A 79 -7.75 14.13 -5.14
CA ALA A 79 -8.49 12.91 -4.89
C ALA A 79 -9.66 13.15 -3.92
N THR A 80 -10.73 12.40 -4.12
CA THR A 80 -11.88 12.31 -3.20
C THR A 80 -11.78 11.10 -2.28
N SER A 81 -11.03 10.08 -2.68
CA SER A 81 -10.67 8.94 -1.83
C SER A 81 -9.23 8.50 -2.06
N VAL A 82 -8.55 8.10 -0.99
CA VAL A 82 -7.15 7.64 -1.03
C VAL A 82 -6.96 6.49 -0.06
N LEU A 83 -6.29 5.43 -0.51
CA LEU A 83 -5.68 4.42 0.34
C LEU A 83 -4.18 4.43 0.08
N ALA A 84 -3.39 4.87 1.05
CA ALA A 84 -1.93 4.89 0.97
C ALA A 84 -1.32 4.00 2.06
N HIS A 85 -0.22 3.34 1.74
CA HIS A 85 0.40 2.36 2.61
C HIS A 85 1.92 2.40 2.54
N ILE A 86 2.55 2.28 3.71
CA ILE A 86 3.97 1.97 3.85
C ILE A 86 4.09 0.53 4.29
N ARG A 87 4.80 -0.27 3.49
CA ARG A 87 5.11 -1.65 3.80
C ARG A 87 6.46 -1.73 4.50
N GLY A 88 6.47 -2.36 5.66
CA GLY A 88 7.70 -2.79 6.32
C GLY A 88 7.74 -4.32 6.38
N VAL A 89 8.93 -4.89 6.23
CA VAL A 89 9.15 -6.33 6.39
C VAL A 89 10.17 -6.59 7.49
N SER A 90 10.12 -7.80 8.04
CA SER A 90 11.13 -8.29 8.98
C SER A 90 12.50 -8.37 8.32
N LEU A 91 13.55 -8.13 9.10
CA LEU A 91 14.94 -8.24 8.66
C LEU A 91 15.39 -9.71 8.69
N ASN A 92 15.01 -10.49 7.68
CA ASN A 92 15.46 -11.89 7.53
C ASN A 92 15.62 -12.27 6.05
N THR A 93 16.32 -13.38 5.80
CA THR A 93 16.64 -13.88 4.45
C THR A 93 15.42 -14.39 3.68
N THR A 94 14.30 -14.64 4.37
CA THR A 94 13.06 -15.14 3.77
C THR A 94 12.11 -14.02 3.36
N SER A 95 12.34 -12.78 3.81
CA SER A 95 11.49 -11.63 3.49
C SER A 95 11.66 -11.21 2.04
N GLN A 96 10.55 -11.15 1.31
CA GLN A 96 10.52 -10.76 -0.09
C GLN A 96 10.13 -9.29 -0.26
N VAL A 97 10.99 -8.56 -0.98
CA VAL A 97 10.82 -7.15 -1.34
C VAL A 97 10.65 -7.08 -2.85
N ASN A 98 9.41 -6.94 -3.32
CA ASN A 98 9.07 -6.82 -4.73
C ASN A 98 7.83 -5.92 -4.87
N ARG A 99 7.55 -5.47 -6.09
CA ARG A 99 6.45 -4.53 -6.35
C ARG A 99 5.06 -5.16 -6.22
N SER A 100 4.88 -6.45 -6.53
CA SER A 100 3.58 -7.12 -6.40
C SER A 100 3.13 -7.19 -4.94
N ASN A 101 4.08 -7.31 -4.01
CA ASN A 101 3.82 -7.32 -2.57
C ASN A 101 3.52 -5.93 -1.96
N ILE A 102 3.61 -4.84 -2.74
CA ILE A 102 3.35 -3.49 -2.23
C ILE A 102 1.86 -3.20 -2.25
N HIS A 103 1.35 -2.73 -1.12
CA HIS A 103 -0.04 -2.27 -0.99
C HIS A 103 -0.23 -0.88 -1.62
N PRO A 104 -1.46 -0.53 -2.05
CA PRO A 104 -2.66 -1.36 -1.93
C PRO A 104 -2.80 -2.42 -3.04
N PHE A 105 -3.45 -3.53 -2.74
CA PHE A 105 -3.99 -4.44 -3.74
C PHE A 105 -5.26 -3.84 -4.33
N LEU A 106 -5.53 -4.15 -5.60
CA LEU A 106 -6.75 -3.76 -6.28
C LEU A 106 -7.37 -5.00 -6.90
N ASP A 107 -8.70 -5.03 -6.96
CA ASP A 107 -9.42 -6.00 -7.77
C ASP A 107 -9.22 -5.72 -9.26
N SER A 108 -9.51 -6.69 -10.13
CA SER A 108 -9.41 -6.54 -11.59
C SER A 108 -10.27 -5.42 -12.20
N HIS A 109 -11.29 -4.94 -11.48
CA HIS A 109 -12.11 -3.81 -11.90
C HIS A 109 -11.63 -2.45 -11.38
N GLU A 110 -10.57 -2.42 -10.55
CA GLU A 110 -10.01 -1.22 -9.93
C GLU A 110 -11.04 -0.40 -9.14
N THR A 111 -12.00 -1.10 -8.52
CA THR A 111 -13.08 -0.52 -7.73
C THR A 111 -12.88 -0.67 -6.24
N ILE A 112 -12.13 -1.69 -5.84
CA ILE A 112 -11.85 -2.03 -4.45
C ILE A 112 -10.35 -1.94 -4.23
N SER A 113 -9.97 -1.27 -3.14
CA SER A 113 -8.58 -1.20 -2.71
C SER A 113 -8.41 -1.81 -1.33
N PHE A 114 -7.35 -2.59 -1.17
CA PHE A 114 -7.07 -3.29 0.08
C PHE A 114 -5.62 -3.08 0.54
N ALA A 115 -5.44 -2.84 1.83
CA ALA A 115 -4.14 -2.80 2.47
C ALA A 115 -4.24 -3.43 3.86
N HIS A 116 -3.23 -4.23 4.21
CA HIS A 116 -3.14 -4.93 5.49
C HIS A 116 -2.01 -4.36 6.35
N ASN A 117 -2.29 -4.09 7.62
CA ASN A 117 -1.30 -3.74 8.64
C ASN A 117 -1.26 -4.84 9.70
N GLY A 118 -0.44 -5.85 9.45
CA GLY A 118 -0.33 -6.99 10.35
C GLY A 118 0.55 -8.06 9.74
N PHE A 119 0.47 -9.24 10.33
CA PHE A 119 1.12 -10.44 9.82
C PHE A 119 0.29 -11.66 10.22
N LEU A 120 -0.04 -12.53 9.25
CA LEU A 120 -0.61 -13.84 9.50
C LEU A 120 0.52 -14.86 9.62
N HIS A 121 0.70 -15.41 10.82
CA HIS A 121 1.60 -16.52 11.03
C HIS A 121 1.09 -17.79 10.33
N HIS A 122 2.02 -18.63 9.88
CA HIS A 122 1.70 -19.95 9.28
C HIS A 122 0.84 -19.87 8.01
N LEU A 123 0.97 -18.81 7.19
CA LEU A 123 0.22 -18.65 5.94
C LEU A 123 0.27 -19.89 5.03
N ASP A 124 1.41 -20.56 4.92
CA ASP A 124 1.55 -21.74 4.05
C ASP A 124 0.66 -22.92 4.48
N GLU A 125 0.33 -23.01 5.77
CA GLU A 125 -0.67 -23.97 6.29
C GLU A 125 -2.09 -23.49 5.96
N MET A 126 -2.34 -22.18 6.06
CA MET A 126 -3.64 -21.55 5.80
C MET A 126 -4.03 -21.58 4.33
N LYS A 127 -3.09 -21.42 3.39
CA LYS A 127 -3.34 -21.38 1.93
C LYS A 127 -4.20 -22.54 1.45
N LYS A 128 -3.92 -23.77 1.92
CA LYS A 128 -4.67 -24.98 1.51
C LYS A 128 -6.14 -24.90 1.90
N SER A 129 -6.44 -24.29 3.04
CA SER A 129 -7.81 -24.08 3.52
C SER A 129 -8.46 -22.90 2.81
N LEU A 130 -7.74 -21.78 2.64
CA LEU A 130 -8.21 -20.57 1.96
C LEU A 130 -8.58 -20.82 0.50
N MET A 131 -7.82 -21.66 -0.22
CA MET A 131 -8.08 -22.02 -1.62
C MET A 131 -9.51 -22.55 -1.86
N LYS A 132 -10.15 -23.13 -0.85
CA LYS A 132 -11.53 -23.64 -0.98
C LYS A 132 -12.59 -22.52 -0.99
N TYR A 133 -12.24 -21.34 -0.50
CA TYR A 133 -13.15 -20.20 -0.35
C TYR A 133 -12.85 -19.08 -1.36
N ILE A 134 -11.65 -19.04 -1.91
CA ILE A 134 -11.26 -18.08 -2.95
C ILE A 134 -11.90 -18.51 -4.27
N LYS A 135 -12.74 -17.64 -4.85
CA LYS A 135 -13.30 -17.88 -6.20
C LYS A 135 -12.18 -17.86 -7.23
N ASN A 136 -12.27 -18.72 -8.25
CA ASN A 136 -11.24 -18.86 -9.30
C ASN A 136 -10.81 -17.53 -9.94
N GLN A 137 -11.74 -16.59 -10.14
CA GLN A 137 -11.42 -15.28 -10.70
C GLN A 137 -10.41 -14.50 -9.82
N TYR A 138 -10.57 -14.52 -8.50
CA TYR A 138 -9.66 -13.86 -7.57
C TYR A 138 -8.38 -14.65 -7.35
N PHE A 139 -8.45 -15.98 -7.43
CA PHE A 139 -7.25 -16.83 -7.33
C PHE A 139 -6.22 -16.49 -8.42
N ASN A 140 -6.68 -16.21 -9.63
CA ASN A 140 -5.82 -15.83 -10.75
C ASN A 140 -5.26 -14.40 -10.64
N GLU A 141 -5.78 -13.59 -9.72
CA GLU A 141 -5.36 -12.21 -9.46
C GLU A 141 -4.32 -12.11 -8.33
N ILE A 142 -3.97 -13.24 -7.69
CA ILE A 142 -2.90 -13.30 -6.70
C ILE A 142 -1.56 -13.31 -7.44
N HIS A 143 -0.76 -12.25 -7.28
CA HIS A 143 0.50 -12.05 -7.99
C HIS A 143 1.72 -11.90 -7.08
N GLY A 144 1.50 -11.52 -5.84
CA GLY A 144 2.48 -11.49 -4.78
C GLY A 144 2.58 -12.81 -4.02
N THR A 145 3.26 -12.72 -2.89
CA THR A 145 3.60 -13.86 -2.03
C THR A 145 3.23 -13.62 -0.57
N THR A 146 2.58 -12.48 -0.28
CA THR A 146 2.25 -12.07 1.07
C THR A 146 0.97 -12.70 1.57
N ASP A 147 0.93 -12.90 2.88
CA ASP A 147 -0.30 -13.13 3.64
C ASP A 147 -1.36 -12.04 3.40
N SER A 148 -0.92 -10.84 3.11
CA SER A 148 -1.77 -9.68 2.90
C SER A 148 -2.57 -9.73 1.59
N GLU A 149 -2.18 -10.58 0.64
CA GLU A 149 -2.89 -10.71 -0.64
C GLU A 149 -3.83 -11.92 -0.66
N TRP A 150 -3.48 -12.95 0.11
CA TRP A 150 -4.21 -14.21 0.25
C TRP A 150 -5.38 -14.10 1.22
#